data_AF-A0AAX4IG95-F1
#
_entry.id   AF-A0AAX4IG95-F1
#
_cell.length_a   1.000
_cell.length_b   1.000
_cell.length_c   1.000
_cell.angle_alpha   90.00
_cell.angle_beta   90.00
_cell.angle_gamma   90.00
#
_symmetry.space_group_name_H-M   'P 1'
#
loop_
_entity.id
_entity.type
_entity.pdbx_description
1 polymer ?
#
loop_
_entity_poly.entity_id
_entity_poly.type
_entity_poly.pdbx_seq_one_letter_code
_entity_poly.pdbx_strand_id
1 'polypeptide(L)'
;MEMRASPIPSLPCLPYNEEWTVANISRDEITGNLKTSFSNRTLAGVECQWHETKVDCLKLEKTKQLTAMAIEARLHSILPITPSLDIMIAKIARFEWEMPRIEQEQRAYQLLEGSGLAPRFLAHVHEHGRIDLNVCEAALRKLHGLGLLHGDVNRYSFIITQEGVKLLDFERAQENASPESMSKELKGLRTELADESGRGGGFFFQDD
;
A
#
# COMPACT_ATOMS: atom_id res chain seq x y z
N MET A 1 -8.49 32.52 -7.59
CA MET A 1 -8.98 31.22 -8.11
C MET A 1 -9.14 30.32 -6.91
N GLU A 2 -10.35 30.28 -6.35
CA GLU A 2 -10.65 29.49 -5.16
C GLU A 2 -10.62 28.01 -5.50
N MET A 3 -9.78 27.26 -4.78
CA MET A 3 -9.74 25.82 -4.84
C MET A 3 -11.01 25.29 -4.14
N ARG A 4 -12.11 25.18 -4.91
CA ARG A 4 -13.37 24.60 -4.46
C ARG A 4 -13.12 23.16 -3.99
N ALA A 5 -13.88 22.76 -2.97
CA ALA A 5 -13.84 21.47 -2.27
C ALA A 5 -13.42 20.26 -3.12
N SER A 6 -12.69 19.34 -2.48
CA SER A 6 -12.16 18.11 -3.07
C SER A 6 -13.26 17.34 -3.84
N PRO A 7 -13.12 17.08 -5.15
CA PRO A 7 -14.16 16.46 -5.98
C PRO A 7 -14.33 14.95 -5.73
N ILE A 8 -13.66 14.40 -4.72
CA ILE A 8 -13.62 12.97 -4.39
C ILE A 8 -15.02 12.33 -4.33
N PRO A 9 -16.06 12.95 -3.72
CA PRO A 9 -17.40 12.35 -3.69
C PRO A 9 -18.10 12.28 -5.05
N SER A 10 -17.65 13.07 -6.03
CA SER A 10 -18.23 13.16 -7.37
C SER A 10 -17.48 12.32 -8.41
N LEU A 11 -16.42 11.61 -8.00
CA LEU A 11 -15.68 10.73 -8.90
C LEU A 11 -16.53 9.51 -9.25
N PRO A 12 -16.51 9.08 -10.54
CA PRO A 12 -17.15 7.83 -10.92
C PRO A 12 -16.47 6.65 -10.22
N CYS A 13 -17.21 5.57 -9.99
CA CYS A 13 -16.62 4.31 -9.55
C CYS A 13 -15.57 3.87 -10.58
N LEU A 14 -14.32 3.73 -10.15
CA LEU A 14 -13.24 3.29 -11.01
C LEU A 14 -13.31 1.75 -11.18
N PRO A 15 -13.03 1.21 -12.38
CA PRO A 15 -13.07 -0.21 -12.66
C PRO A 15 -11.88 -0.88 -11.96
N TYR A 16 -12.07 -1.31 -10.71
CA TYR A 16 -11.02 -2.00 -9.99
C TYR A 16 -10.58 -3.28 -10.71
N ASN A 17 -11.46 -3.89 -11.51
CA ASN A 17 -11.30 -5.16 -12.23
C ASN A 17 -10.39 -5.14 -13.47
N GLU A 18 -9.90 -3.98 -13.87
CA GLU A 18 -9.02 -3.82 -15.01
C GLU A 18 -7.60 -3.47 -14.54
N GLU A 19 -6.58 -3.95 -15.26
CA GLU A 19 -5.21 -3.54 -15.01
C GLU A 19 -5.02 -2.11 -15.54
N TRP A 20 -4.97 -1.13 -14.65
CA TRP A 20 -4.60 0.25 -14.95
C TRP A 20 -3.76 0.86 -13.82
N THR A 21 -2.84 1.75 -14.19
CA THR A 21 -2.02 2.51 -13.22
C THR A 21 -2.41 3.99 -13.16
N VAL A 22 -3.03 4.52 -14.21
CA VAL A 22 -3.47 5.92 -14.28
C VAL A 22 -4.89 6.03 -14.81
N ALA A 23 -5.73 6.75 -14.06
CA ALA A 23 -7.04 7.21 -14.49
C ALA A 23 -7.00 8.73 -14.72
N ASN A 24 -7.36 9.17 -15.91
CA ASN A 24 -7.56 10.59 -16.22
C ASN A 24 -9.05 10.89 -16.27
N ILE A 25 -9.50 11.81 -15.41
CA ILE A 25 -10.90 12.20 -15.27
C ILE A 25 -10.99 13.68 -15.63
N SER A 26 -11.71 13.98 -16.70
CA SER A 26 -11.93 15.34 -17.18
C SER A 26 -13.42 15.61 -17.37
N ARG A 27 -13.81 16.88 -17.49
CA ARG A 27 -15.14 17.25 -17.95
C ARG A 27 -15.11 17.44 -19.45
N ASP A 28 -16.06 16.83 -20.13
CA ASP A 28 -16.32 17.09 -21.55
C ASP A 28 -16.77 18.55 -21.73
N GLU A 29 -16.13 19.28 -22.65
CA GLU A 29 -16.35 20.72 -22.83
C GLU A 29 -17.75 21.07 -23.33
N ILE A 30 -18.42 20.13 -24.00
CA ILE A 30 -19.72 20.33 -24.64
C ILE A 30 -20.85 19.93 -23.70
N THR A 31 -20.73 18.75 -23.10
CA THR A 31 -21.78 18.14 -22.28
C THR A 31 -21.61 18.40 -20.79
N GLY A 32 -20.43 18.82 -20.34
CA GLY A 32 -20.10 19.01 -18.92
C GLY A 32 -19.98 17.71 -18.12
N ASN A 33 -20.23 16.57 -18.76
CA ASN A 33 -20.19 15.24 -18.15
C ASN A 33 -18.75 14.81 -17.87
N LEU A 34 -18.58 13.95 -16.86
CA LEU A 34 -17.29 13.35 -16.56
C LEU A 34 -16.93 12.31 -17.61
N LYS A 35 -15.75 12.46 -18.19
CA LYS A 35 -15.11 11.48 -19.07
C LYS A 35 -13.92 10.90 -18.33
N THR A 36 -13.84 9.57 -18.32
CA THR A 36 -12.71 8.84 -17.72
C THR A 36 -11.97 8.07 -18.79
N SER A 37 -10.64 8.09 -18.75
CA SER A 37 -9.78 7.24 -19.58
C SER A 37 -8.71 6.58 -18.73
N PHE A 38 -8.43 5.31 -19.01
CA PHE A 38 -7.46 4.50 -18.29
C PHE A 38 -6.21 4.26 -19.14
N SER A 39 -5.05 4.18 -18.49
CA SER A 39 -3.80 3.80 -19.14
C SER A 39 -2.90 3.02 -18.19
N ASN A 40 -2.05 2.19 -18.77
CA ASN A 40 -0.95 1.54 -18.08
C ASN A 40 0.34 2.24 -18.45
N ARG A 41 0.90 2.96 -17.48
CA ARG A 41 2.27 3.46 -17.53
C ARG A 41 3.00 3.14 -16.24
N THR A 42 4.29 2.93 -16.34
CA THR A 42 5.17 2.90 -15.17
C THR A 42 5.17 4.29 -14.53
N LEU A 43 4.78 4.37 -13.27
CA LEU A 43 4.80 5.63 -12.52
C LEU A 43 6.24 5.97 -12.14
N ALA A 44 6.56 7.27 -12.12
CA ALA A 44 7.88 7.73 -11.73
C ALA A 44 8.19 7.32 -10.28
N GLY A 45 9.28 6.60 -10.09
CA GLY A 45 9.84 6.26 -8.78
C GLY A 45 11.18 6.97 -8.58
N VAL A 46 11.66 7.02 -7.33
CA VAL A 46 13.01 7.53 -7.07
C VAL A 46 14.02 6.46 -7.48
N GLU A 47 14.94 6.82 -8.38
CA GLU A 47 15.95 5.89 -8.92
C GLU A 47 17.13 5.70 -7.95
N CYS A 48 17.42 6.69 -7.10
CA CYS A 48 18.60 6.70 -6.24
C CYS A 48 18.35 6.03 -4.88
N GLN A 49 18.59 4.72 -4.80
CA GLN A 49 18.46 3.95 -3.56
C GLN A 49 19.80 3.80 -2.83
N TRP A 50 20.31 4.89 -2.28
CA TRP A 50 21.62 4.93 -1.62
C TRP A 50 21.65 4.37 -0.18
N HIS A 51 20.47 4.14 0.42
CA HIS A 51 20.32 3.65 1.80
C HIS A 51 19.59 2.31 1.77
N GLU A 52 20.05 1.33 2.56
CA GLU A 52 19.57 -0.05 2.50
C GLU A 52 18.15 -0.22 3.07
N THR A 53 17.81 0.59 4.09
CA THR A 53 16.51 0.51 4.76
C THR A 53 15.39 1.12 3.91
N LYS A 54 14.29 0.38 3.81
CA LYS A 54 13.08 0.74 3.07
C LYS A 54 11.87 0.51 3.97
N VAL A 55 10.90 1.43 3.94
CA VAL A 55 9.67 1.37 4.72
C VAL A 55 8.47 1.55 3.80
N ASP A 56 7.49 0.66 3.94
CA ASP A 56 6.21 0.77 3.25
C ASP A 56 5.42 1.93 3.84
N CYS A 57 4.92 2.83 2.98
CA CYS A 57 4.13 3.98 3.38
C CYS A 57 2.86 3.58 4.13
N LEU A 58 2.30 2.39 3.88
CA LEU A 58 1.13 1.88 4.61
C LEU A 58 1.44 1.46 6.05
N LYS A 59 2.72 1.24 6.39
CA LYS A 59 3.16 0.98 7.77
C LYS A 59 3.42 2.26 8.55
N LEU A 60 3.24 3.43 7.93
CA LEU A 60 3.40 4.72 8.57
C LEU A 60 2.05 5.21 9.09
N GLU A 61 1.91 5.23 10.41
CA GLU A 61 0.79 5.87 11.07
C GLU A 61 1.02 7.39 11.05
N LYS A 62 0.19 8.12 10.30
CA LYS A 62 0.26 9.58 10.25
C LYS A 62 -0.30 10.19 11.54
N THR A 63 0.53 10.92 12.28
CA THR A 63 0.10 11.68 13.48
C THR A 63 -0.27 13.12 13.14
N LYS A 64 0.47 13.75 12.21
CA LYS A 64 0.28 15.17 11.87
C LYS A 64 0.67 15.47 10.41
N GLN A 65 -0.09 16.35 9.76
CA GLN A 65 0.34 16.93 8.48
C GLN A 65 1.24 18.14 8.74
N LEU A 66 2.45 18.16 8.16
CA LEU A 66 3.39 19.27 8.32
C LEU A 66 3.39 20.19 7.09
N THR A 67 3.49 19.61 5.90
CA THR A 67 3.39 20.34 4.62
C THR A 67 2.62 19.49 3.62
N ALA A 68 2.42 19.96 2.40
CA ALA A 68 1.84 19.16 1.32
C ALA A 68 2.53 17.78 1.14
N MET A 69 3.86 17.71 1.30
CA MET A 69 4.66 16.50 1.04
C MET A 69 5.24 15.88 2.31
N ALA A 70 5.14 16.54 3.47
CA ALA A 70 5.74 16.07 4.71
C ALA A 70 4.67 15.79 5.77
N ILE A 71 4.79 14.62 6.41
CA ILE A 71 3.98 14.20 7.53
C ILE A 71 4.88 13.84 8.71
N GLU A 72 4.34 14.04 9.90
CA GLU A 72 4.80 13.38 11.10
C GLU A 72 4.16 11.99 11.14
N ALA A 73 4.99 10.97 11.37
CA ALA A 73 4.56 9.59 11.34
C ALA A 73 5.19 8.75 12.46
N ARG A 74 4.52 7.67 12.80
CA ARG A 74 5.05 6.57 13.61
C ARG A 74 5.13 5.32 12.75
N LEU A 75 6.09 4.45 13.02
CA LEU A 75 6.07 3.12 12.43
C LEU A 75 5.03 2.30 13.18
N HIS A 76 4.15 1.61 12.45
CA HIS A 76 3.20 0.67 13.05
C HIS A 76 3.99 -0.51 13.62
N SER A 77 4.34 -0.42 14.90
CA SER A 77 5.12 -1.41 15.62
C SER A 77 4.27 -2.65 15.88
N ILE A 78 4.43 -3.70 15.07
CA ILE A 78 3.92 -5.05 15.42
C ILE A 78 4.84 -5.72 16.46
N LEU A 79 6.01 -5.14 16.78
CA LEU A 79 6.95 -5.66 17.78
C LEU A 79 7.47 -4.56 18.74
N PRO A 80 7.60 -4.85 20.05
CA PRO A 80 8.00 -3.88 21.06
C PRO A 80 9.52 -3.84 21.22
N ILE A 81 10.27 -3.28 20.25
CA ILE A 81 11.72 -3.12 20.43
C ILE A 81 12.21 -1.80 19.80
N THR A 82 11.93 -0.68 20.46
CA THR A 82 12.93 0.32 20.93
C THR A 82 12.21 1.62 21.36
N PRO A 83 12.50 2.21 22.53
CA PRO A 83 11.62 3.22 23.15
C PRO A 83 11.89 4.67 22.71
N SER A 84 12.57 4.93 21.59
CA SER A 84 13.11 6.28 21.33
C SER A 84 13.05 6.77 19.88
N LEU A 85 12.28 6.12 19.01
CA LEU A 85 12.02 6.58 17.65
C LEU A 85 10.52 6.75 17.45
N ASP A 86 9.87 7.41 18.43
CA ASP A 86 8.41 7.50 18.47
C ASP A 86 7.84 8.35 17.34
N ILE A 87 8.61 9.29 16.79
CA ILE A 87 8.14 10.26 15.82
C ILE A 87 9.21 10.47 14.76
N MET A 88 8.85 10.27 13.50
CA MET A 88 9.67 10.54 12.33
C MET A 88 8.96 11.50 11.38
N ILE A 89 9.73 12.18 10.54
CA ILE A 89 9.19 12.98 9.44
C ILE A 89 9.30 12.14 8.17
N ALA A 90 8.16 11.74 7.61
CA ALA A 90 8.11 11.10 6.31
C ALA A 90 7.80 12.14 5.23
N LYS A 91 8.56 12.10 4.13
CA LYS A 91 8.32 12.91 2.94
C LYS A 91 7.90 12.02 1.77
N ILE A 92 6.72 12.28 1.22
CA ILE A 92 6.07 11.47 0.19
C ILE A 92 5.64 12.40 -0.95
N ALA A 93 6.02 12.07 -2.18
CA ALA A 93 5.48 12.70 -3.37
C ALA A 93 4.07 12.17 -3.61
N ARG A 94 3.09 13.07 -3.74
CA ARG A 94 1.69 12.73 -4.04
C ARG A 94 1.43 12.74 -5.54
N PHE A 95 2.29 13.43 -6.28
CA PHE A 95 2.20 13.63 -7.72
C PHE A 95 3.58 13.50 -8.36
N GLU A 96 3.62 13.06 -9.62
CA GLU A 96 4.88 12.85 -10.35
C GLU A 96 5.74 14.12 -10.44
N TRP A 97 5.13 15.30 -10.56
CA TRP A 97 5.89 16.56 -10.61
C TRP A 97 6.57 16.94 -9.28
N GLU A 98 6.22 16.28 -8.17
CA GLU A 98 6.89 16.45 -6.88
C GLU A 98 8.14 15.57 -6.77
N MET A 99 8.29 14.54 -7.63
CA MET A 99 9.39 13.57 -7.59
C MET A 99 10.79 14.20 -7.70
N PRO A 100 11.06 15.14 -8.63
CA PRO A 100 12.40 15.73 -8.73
C PRO A 100 12.85 16.43 -7.43
N ARG A 101 11.91 16.95 -6.63
CA ARG A 101 12.20 17.58 -5.34
C ARG A 101 12.57 16.53 -4.29
N ILE A 102 11.87 15.41 -4.24
CA ILE A 102 12.22 14.28 -3.36
C ILE A 102 13.61 13.75 -3.71
N GLU A 103 13.93 13.58 -5.00
CA GLU A 103 15.25 13.09 -5.41
C GLU A 103 16.37 14.07 -5.06
N GLN A 104 16.16 15.37 -5.26
CA GLN A 104 17.14 16.38 -4.90
C GLN A 104 17.39 16.39 -3.39
N GLU A 105 16.34 16.28 -2.59
CA GLU A 105 16.45 16.20 -1.14
C GLU A 105 17.18 14.92 -0.70
N GLN A 106 16.88 13.77 -1.29
CA GLN A 106 17.60 12.53 -1.01
C GLN A 106 19.08 12.62 -1.35
N ARG A 107 19.46 13.23 -2.48
CA ARG A 107 20.86 13.48 -2.83
C ARG A 107 21.55 14.38 -1.81
N ALA A 108 20.85 15.40 -1.29
CA ALA A 108 21.38 16.24 -0.23
C ALA A 108 21.63 15.44 1.07
N TYR A 109 20.70 14.58 1.48
CA TYR A 109 20.91 13.69 2.63
C TYR A 109 22.09 12.73 2.44
N GLN A 110 22.26 12.17 1.24
CA GLN A 110 23.40 11.32 0.92
C GLN A 110 24.74 12.06 1.05
N LEU A 111 24.83 13.29 0.52
CA LEU A 111 26.05 14.10 0.58
C LEU A 111 26.35 14.62 2.00
N LEU A 112 25.33 14.79 2.83
CA LEU A 112 25.43 15.30 4.20
C LEU A 112 25.49 14.17 5.24
N GLU A 113 25.55 12.90 4.83
CA GLU A 113 25.62 11.77 5.75
C GLU A 113 26.87 11.87 6.64
N GLY A 114 26.69 11.75 7.95
CA GLY A 114 27.77 11.88 8.94
C GLY A 114 28.29 13.30 9.16
N SER A 115 27.82 14.31 8.41
CA SER A 115 28.29 15.69 8.54
C SER A 115 27.76 16.44 9.77
N GLY A 116 26.65 15.98 10.35
CA GLY A 116 25.93 16.68 11.43
C GLY A 116 25.14 17.91 10.98
N LEU A 117 25.17 18.27 9.69
CA LEU A 117 24.45 19.43 9.13
C LEU A 117 22.98 19.15 8.79
N ALA A 118 22.62 17.87 8.67
CA ALA A 118 21.26 17.42 8.38
C ALA A 118 20.78 16.42 9.44
N PRO A 119 19.45 16.30 9.64
CA PRO A 119 18.89 15.20 10.41
C PRO A 119 19.34 13.85 9.86
N ARG A 120 19.35 12.83 10.71
CA ARG A 120 19.68 11.47 10.29
C ARG A 120 18.62 10.96 9.31
N PHE A 121 19.07 10.53 8.12
CA PHE A 121 18.23 9.79 7.19
C PHE A 121 17.96 8.39 7.76
N LEU A 122 16.70 7.94 7.75
CA LEU A 122 16.30 6.69 8.40
C LEU A 122 16.01 5.57 7.39
N ALA A 123 15.26 5.88 6.34
CA ALA A 123 14.83 4.91 5.34
C ALA A 123 14.26 5.59 4.11
N HIS A 124 14.27 4.88 2.99
CA HIS A 124 13.45 5.22 1.83
C HIS A 124 12.00 4.83 2.08
N VAL A 125 11.08 5.76 1.83
CA VAL A 125 9.65 5.43 1.82
C VAL A 125 9.28 4.92 0.44
N HIS A 126 8.60 3.78 0.39
CA HIS A 126 8.04 3.25 -0.84
C HIS A 126 6.56 2.93 -0.65
N GLU A 127 5.82 2.90 -1.74
CA GLU A 127 4.49 2.32 -1.78
C GLU A 127 4.63 0.92 -2.39
N HIS A 128 4.64 -0.14 -1.57
CA HIS A 128 4.43 -1.52 -2.06
C HIS A 128 3.06 -2.05 -1.60
N GLY A 129 2.14 -1.11 -1.39
CA GLY A 129 0.85 -1.29 -0.73
C GLY A 129 -0.31 -1.64 -1.65
N ARG A 130 -0.06 -2.37 -2.74
CA ARG A 130 -1.12 -3.20 -3.31
C ARG A 130 -0.70 -4.62 -2.99
N ILE A 131 -1.50 -5.30 -2.17
CA ILE A 131 -1.49 -6.75 -2.17
C ILE A 131 -1.73 -7.13 -3.63
N ASP A 132 -0.64 -7.50 -4.33
CA ASP A 132 -0.74 -7.81 -5.73
C ASP A 132 -1.58 -9.07 -5.82
N LEU A 133 -2.79 -8.90 -6.37
CA LEU A 133 -3.74 -9.98 -6.55
C LEU A 133 -3.05 -11.14 -7.27
N ASN A 134 -2.19 -10.87 -8.25
CA ASN A 134 -1.48 -11.91 -8.99
C ASN A 134 -0.50 -12.69 -8.09
N VAL A 135 0.18 -12.01 -7.16
CA VAL A 135 1.12 -12.67 -6.25
C VAL A 135 0.36 -13.46 -5.17
N CYS A 136 -0.77 -12.95 -4.70
CA CYS A 136 -1.62 -13.65 -3.72
C CYS A 136 -2.34 -14.84 -4.33
N GLU A 137 -2.86 -14.70 -5.56
CA GLU A 137 -3.39 -15.80 -6.34
C GLU A 137 -2.32 -16.87 -6.56
N ALA A 138 -1.08 -16.48 -6.88
CA ALA A 138 0.01 -17.43 -7.08
C ALA A 138 0.36 -18.18 -5.79
N ALA A 139 0.39 -17.49 -4.65
CA ALA A 139 0.60 -18.11 -3.34
C ALA A 139 -0.55 -19.08 -2.97
N LEU A 140 -1.80 -18.66 -3.21
CA LEU A 140 -2.98 -19.48 -2.93
C LEU A 140 -3.07 -20.69 -3.86
N ARG A 141 -2.74 -20.55 -5.15
CA ARG A 141 -2.62 -21.67 -6.10
C ARG A 141 -1.55 -22.67 -5.67
N LYS A 142 -0.43 -22.20 -5.10
CA LYS A 142 0.60 -23.10 -4.54
C LYS A 142 0.04 -23.89 -3.36
N LEU A 143 -0.71 -23.25 -2.47
CA LEU A 143 -1.39 -23.93 -1.36
C LEU A 143 -2.38 -24.99 -1.88
N HIS A 144 -3.22 -24.64 -2.85
CA HIS A 144 -4.16 -25.57 -3.49
C HIS A 144 -3.45 -26.75 -4.17
N GLY A 145 -2.29 -26.51 -4.79
CA GLY A 145 -1.45 -27.55 -5.39
C GLY A 145 -0.89 -28.56 -4.39
N LEU A 146 -0.84 -28.20 -3.10
CA LEU A 146 -0.49 -29.11 -1.99
C LEU A 146 -1.71 -29.88 -1.44
N GLY A 147 -2.91 -29.69 -2.02
CA GLY A 147 -4.15 -30.31 -1.55
C GLY A 147 -4.81 -29.58 -0.36
N LEU A 148 -4.39 -28.35 -0.07
CA LEU A 148 -4.85 -27.55 1.06
C LEU A 148 -5.75 -26.40 0.60
N LEU A 149 -6.91 -26.25 1.25
CA LEU A 149 -7.75 -25.05 1.19
C LEU A 149 -7.45 -24.19 2.41
N HIS A 150 -7.41 -22.87 2.28
CA HIS A 150 -7.12 -22.00 3.43
C HIS A 150 -8.34 -21.76 4.33
N GLY A 151 -9.53 -21.61 3.75
CA GLY A 151 -10.82 -21.54 4.41
C GLY A 151 -11.23 -20.18 4.99
N ASP A 152 -10.35 -19.18 5.02
CA ASP A 152 -10.63 -17.84 5.60
C ASP A 152 -9.74 -16.73 5.05
N VAL A 153 -9.45 -16.79 3.76
CA VAL A 153 -8.53 -15.86 3.12
C VAL A 153 -9.05 -14.43 3.21
N ASN A 154 -8.26 -13.53 3.80
CA ASN A 154 -8.51 -12.10 3.84
C ASN A 154 -7.20 -11.31 3.66
N ARG A 155 -7.26 -9.97 3.62
CA ARG A 155 -6.07 -9.12 3.39
C ARG A 155 -4.95 -9.28 4.43
N TYR A 156 -5.28 -9.73 5.64
CA TYR A 156 -4.31 -9.94 6.73
C TYR A 156 -3.67 -11.34 6.66
N SER A 157 -4.28 -12.28 5.93
CA SER A 157 -3.73 -13.63 5.71
C SER A 157 -2.49 -13.64 4.82
N PHE A 158 -2.11 -12.51 4.21
CA PHE A 158 -0.94 -12.39 3.34
C PHE A 158 0.09 -11.42 3.89
N ILE A 159 1.33 -11.90 4.04
CA ILE A 159 2.49 -11.06 4.30
C ILE A 159 3.44 -11.12 3.11
N ILE A 160 3.74 -9.96 2.53
CA ILE A 160 4.78 -9.82 1.50
C ILE A 160 6.13 -9.63 2.19
N THR A 161 7.07 -10.56 2.00
CA THR A 161 8.46 -10.44 2.48
C THR A 161 9.44 -10.36 1.31
N GLN A 162 10.72 -10.13 1.61
CA GLN A 162 11.80 -10.16 0.60
C GLN A 162 11.94 -11.53 -0.09
N GLU A 163 11.44 -12.60 0.53
CA GLU A 163 11.44 -13.97 0.00
C GLU A 163 10.14 -14.34 -0.74
N GLY A 164 9.20 -13.39 -0.86
CA GLY A 164 7.90 -13.59 -1.47
C GLY A 164 6.74 -13.58 -0.47
N VAL A 165 5.55 -13.96 -0.94
CA VAL A 165 4.33 -14.00 -0.13
C VAL A 165 4.33 -15.19 0.82
N LYS A 166 4.03 -14.91 2.09
CA LYS A 166 3.78 -15.89 3.14
C LYS A 166 2.31 -15.82 3.53
N LEU A 167 1.67 -16.98 3.64
CA LEU A 167 0.28 -17.14 4.09
C LEU A 167 0.25 -17.33 5.62
N LEU A 168 -0.77 -16.78 6.27
CA LEU A 168 -1.00 -16.85 7.73
C LEU A 168 -2.43 -17.31 8.04
N ASP A 169 -2.72 -17.61 9.31
CA ASP A 169 -4.07 -17.93 9.80
C ASP A 169 -4.73 -19.17 9.16
N PHE A 170 -4.02 -20.30 9.24
CA PHE A 170 -4.48 -21.60 8.73
C PHE A 170 -5.51 -22.30 9.64
N GLU A 171 -6.14 -21.63 10.60
CA GLU A 171 -7.05 -22.25 11.57
C GLU A 171 -8.28 -22.91 10.90
N ARG A 172 -8.68 -22.37 9.75
CA ARG A 172 -9.78 -22.89 8.93
C ARG A 172 -9.31 -23.73 7.75
N ALA A 173 -8.02 -24.05 7.70
CA ALA A 173 -7.46 -24.80 6.58
C ALA A 173 -8.04 -26.22 6.54
N GLN A 174 -8.31 -26.70 5.33
CA GLN A 174 -8.86 -28.03 5.09
C GLN A 174 -7.95 -28.82 4.17
N GLU A 175 -7.59 -30.02 4.60
CA GLU A 175 -6.92 -31.01 3.76
C GLU A 175 -7.92 -31.69 2.82
N ASN A 176 -7.45 -32.09 1.64
CA ASN A 176 -8.24 -32.83 0.65
C ASN A 176 -9.54 -32.13 0.23
N ALA A 177 -9.53 -30.80 0.25
CA ALA A 177 -10.66 -30.01 -0.20
C ALA A 177 -10.94 -30.22 -1.69
N SER A 178 -12.22 -30.09 -2.08
CA SER A 178 -12.61 -30.33 -3.47
C SER A 178 -12.06 -29.23 -4.40
N PRO A 179 -11.76 -29.55 -5.67
CA PRO A 179 -11.32 -28.55 -6.66
C PRO A 179 -12.31 -27.39 -6.81
N GLU A 180 -13.61 -27.65 -6.62
CA GLU A 180 -14.66 -26.63 -6.66
C GLU A 180 -14.52 -25.63 -5.50
N SER A 181 -14.18 -26.13 -4.30
CA SER A 181 -13.99 -25.30 -3.11
C SER A 181 -12.76 -24.42 -3.25
N MET A 182 -11.65 -24.98 -3.75
CA MET A 182 -10.43 -24.23 -4.07
C MET A 182 -10.67 -23.17 -5.16
N SER A 183 -11.42 -23.51 -6.22
CA SER A 183 -11.80 -22.56 -7.26
C SER A 183 -12.68 -21.43 -6.73
N LYS A 184 -13.60 -21.74 -5.81
CA LYS A 184 -14.46 -20.73 -5.17
C LYS A 184 -13.66 -19.77 -4.30
N GLU A 185 -12.72 -20.27 -3.51
CA GLU A 185 -11.82 -19.46 -2.69
C GLU A 185 -10.96 -18.52 -3.56
N LEU A 186 -10.39 -19.04 -4.65
CA LEU A 186 -9.60 -18.25 -5.58
C LEU A 186 -10.43 -17.16 -6.28
N LYS A 187 -11.68 -17.47 -6.67
CA LYS A 187 -12.60 -16.47 -7.25
C LYS A 187 -13.02 -15.40 -6.24
N GLY A 188 -13.16 -15.77 -4.96
CA GLY A 188 -13.52 -14.87 -3.87
C GLY A 188 -12.38 -13.98 -3.39
N LEU A 189 -11.12 -14.41 -3.59
CA LEU A 189 -9.91 -13.74 -3.10
C LEU A 189 -9.92 -12.23 -3.34
N ARG A 190 -10.27 -11.80 -4.55
CA ARG A 190 -10.30 -10.40 -4.91
C ARG A 190 -11.26 -9.58 -4.04
N THR A 191 -12.44 -10.12 -3.78
CA THR A 191 -13.46 -9.48 -2.94
C THR A 191 -12.99 -9.40 -1.49
N GLU A 192 -12.36 -10.47 -0.99
CA GLU A 192 -11.83 -10.52 0.38
C GLU A 192 -10.63 -9.57 0.58
N LEU A 193 -9.78 -9.39 -0.44
CA LEU A 193 -8.69 -8.42 -0.39
C LEU A 193 -9.16 -6.96 -0.43
N ALA A 194 -10.32 -6.71 -1.03
CA ALA A 194 -10.95 -5.39 -1.12
C ALA A 194 -11.89 -5.09 0.05
N ASP A 195 -12.10 -6.03 0.97
CA ASP A 195 -13.01 -5.85 2.10
C ASP A 195 -12.41 -4.88 3.15
N GLU A 196 -13.21 -3.89 3.54
CA GLU A 196 -12.89 -2.89 4.56
C GLU A 196 -13.66 -3.12 5.87
N SER A 197 -14.47 -4.18 5.96
CA SER A 197 -15.37 -4.46 7.10
C SER A 197 -14.66 -4.73 8.44
N GLY A 198 -13.33 -4.88 8.44
CA GLY A 198 -12.55 -5.20 9.63
C GLY A 198 -12.58 -6.69 10.02
N ARG A 199 -13.17 -7.54 9.18
CA ARG A 199 -13.16 -9.00 9.36
C ARG A 199 -11.71 -9.52 9.36
N GLY A 200 -11.33 -10.27 10.41
CA GLY A 200 -9.95 -10.72 10.65
C GLY A 200 -9.07 -9.72 11.42
N GLY A 201 -9.52 -8.48 11.62
CA GLY A 201 -8.84 -7.46 12.46
C GLY A 201 -9.19 -7.61 13.94
N GLY A 202 -9.01 -8.80 14.51
CA GLY A 202 -9.27 -9.03 15.93
C GLY A 202 -8.31 -8.21 16.79
N PHE A 203 -8.81 -7.12 17.39
CA PHE A 203 -8.84 -6.78 18.82
C PHE A 203 -9.21 -5.29 18.93
N PHE A 204 -10.50 -4.99 19.10
CA PHE A 204 -10.91 -3.67 19.61
C PHE A 204 -10.66 -3.66 21.11
N PHE A 205 -9.60 -2.98 21.55
CA PHE A 205 -9.54 -2.53 22.94
C PHE A 205 -10.57 -1.41 23.08
N GLN A 206 -11.62 -1.69 23.83
CA GLN A 206 -12.51 -0.67 24.35
C GLN A 206 -11.77 -0.05 25.54
N ASP A 207 -11.29 1.18 25.39
CA ASP A 207 -10.83 1.97 26.52
C ASP A 207 -12.05 2.54 27.25
N ASP A 208 -12.19 2.19 28.54
CA ASP A 208 -13.09 2.85 29.51
C ASP A 208 -12.58 4.26 29.88
#